data_AF-A0A3B9K6U3-F1
#
_entry.id   AF-A0A3B9K6U3-F1
#
_cell.length_a   1.000
_cell.length_b   1.000
_cell.length_c   1.000
_cell.angle_alpha   90.00
_cell.angle_beta   90.00
_cell.angle_gamma   90.00
#
_symmetry.space_group_name_H-M   'P 1'
#
loop_
_entity.id
_entity.type
_entity.pdbx_description
1 polymer ?
#
loop_
_entity_poly.entity_id
_entity_poly.type
_entity_poly.pdbx_seq_one_letter_code
_entity_poly.pdbx_strand_id
1 'polypeptide(L)' 'MKKQYKVLITETLQKTVLVEAASEQEAHKRASDAWKNAEYILDAESFQGVEFHVIGEADGDSGDKDLSRIESKGGGGDE' A
#
# COMPACT_ATOMS: atom_id res chain seq x y z
N MET A 1 -21.93 -20.64 20.39
CA MET A 1 -21.41 -20.99 19.03
C MET A 1 -20.42 -19.90 18.62
N LYS A 2 -19.30 -20.24 17.99
CA LYS A 2 -18.33 -19.26 17.47
C LYS A 2 -18.63 -19.01 15.99
N LYS A 3 -18.56 -17.76 15.57
CA LYS A 3 -18.70 -17.32 14.17
C LYS A 3 -17.33 -16.87 13.66
N GLN A 4 -17.05 -17.08 12.37
CA GLN A 4 -15.82 -16.62 11.73
C GLN A 4 -16.10 -15.30 11.03
N TYR A 5 -15.11 -14.40 10.98
CA TYR A 5 -15.24 -13.10 10.33
C TYR A 5 -14.04 -12.85 9.42
N LYS A 6 -14.29 -12.23 8.27
CA LYS A 6 -13.26 -11.70 7.40
C LYS A 6 -12.84 -10.32 7.94
N VAL A 7 -11.55 -10.15 8.22
CA VAL A 7 -10.97 -8.89 8.67
C VAL A 7 -9.87 -8.51 7.70
N LEU A 8 -10.02 -7.35 7.05
CA LEU A 8 -8.95 -6.71 6.30
C LEU A 8 -7.99 -6.06 7.30
N ILE A 9 -6.71 -6.33 7.14
CA ILE A 9 -5.64 -5.66 7.88
C ILE A 9 -4.89 -4.83 6.84
N THR A 10 -4.75 -3.54 7.10
CA THR A 10 -4.03 -2.61 6.24
C THR A 10 -2.86 -2.02 7.02
N GLU A 11 -1.64 -2.28 6.56
CA GLU A 11 -0.42 -1.70 7.12
C GLU A 11 0.00 -0.46 6.32
N THR A 12 0.42 0.58 7.03
CA THR A 12 0.94 1.81 6.44
C THR A 12 2.43 1.92 6.75
N LEU A 13 3.26 1.90 5.70
CA LEU A 13 4.69 2.17 5.78
C LEU A 13 4.97 3.60 5.26
N GLN A 14 5.78 4.36 5.97
CA GLN A 14 6.21 5.70 5.53
C GLN A 14 7.71 5.89 5.78
N LYS A 15 8.36 6.62 4.87
CA LYS A 15 9.78 6.95 4.95
C LYS A 15 10.00 8.36 4.41
N THR A 16 10.72 9.17 5.16
CA THR A 16 11.17 10.49 4.71
C THR A 16 12.57 10.37 4.13
N VAL A 17 12.74 10.83 2.90
CA VAL A 17 14.03 10.84 2.20
C VAL A 17 14.42 12.26 1.85
N LEU A 18 15.72 12.56 1.90
CA LEU A 18 16.26 13.82 1.41
C LEU A 18 16.64 13.65 -0.05
N VAL A 19 16.08 14.50 -0.90
CA VAL A 19 16.33 14.48 -2.35
C VAL A 19 16.82 15.85 -2.76
N GLU A 20 18.04 15.89 -3.30
CA GLU A 20 18.53 17.08 -3.98
C GLU A 20 17.74 17.25 -5.28
N ALA A 21 17.22 18.44 -5.55
CA ALA A 21 16.49 18.78 -6.78
C ALA A 21 16.38 20.31 -6.91
N ALA A 22 16.19 20.81 -8.13
CA ALA A 22 16.01 22.24 -8.38
C ALA A 22 14.56 22.71 -8.15
N SER A 23 13.61 21.78 -8.02
CA SER A 23 12.19 22.07 -7.77
C SER A 23 11.50 20.93 -7.02
N GLU A 24 10.34 21.23 -6.41
CA GLU A 24 9.50 20.22 -5.74
C GLU A 24 9.04 19.11 -6.70
N GLN A 25 8.66 19.48 -7.92
CA GLN A 25 8.23 18.53 -8.96
C GLN A 25 9.37 17.57 -9.34
N GLU A 26 10.59 18.10 -9.47
CA GLU A 26 11.77 17.28 -9.74
C GLU A 26 12.13 16.40 -8.53
N ALA A 27 12.01 16.90 -7.30
CA ALA A 27 12.23 16.11 -6.09
C ALA A 27 11.26 14.91 -6.03
N HIS A 28 9.97 15.16 -6.29
CA HIS A 28 8.95 14.11 -6.33
C HIS A 28 9.24 13.09 -7.43
N LYS A 29 9.58 13.53 -8.65
CA LYS A 29 9.94 12.63 -9.75
C LYS A 29 11.13 11.74 -9.39
N ARG A 30 12.21 12.34 -8.88
CA ARG A 30 13.42 11.60 -8.43
C ARG A 30 13.09 10.60 -7.34
N ALA A 31 12.28 10.98 -6.35
CA ALA A 31 11.87 10.08 -5.27
C ALA A 31 11.04 8.89 -5.78
N SER A 32 10.09 9.17 -6.68
CA SER A 32 9.26 8.14 -7.34
C SER A 32 10.12 7.19 -8.17
N ASP A 33 11.05 7.72 -8.97
CA ASP A 33 11.90 6.89 -9.83
C ASP A 33 12.86 6.02 -9.00
N ALA A 34 13.48 6.57 -7.95
CA ALA A 34 14.31 5.81 -7.02
C ALA A 34 13.52 4.70 -6.29
N TRP A 35 12.28 4.97 -5.90
CA TRP A 35 11.40 3.94 -5.33
C TRP A 35 11.08 2.83 -6.35
N LYS A 36 10.74 3.19 -7.61
CA LYS A 36 10.49 2.21 -8.68
C LYS A 36 11.71 1.36 -8.99
N ASN A 37 12.91 1.93 -8.86
CA ASN A 37 14.19 1.23 -9.03
C ASN A 37 14.61 0.43 -7.78
N ALA A 38 13.75 0.34 -6.77
CA ALA A 38 14.02 -0.33 -5.48
C ALA A 38 15.21 0.23 -4.70
N GLU A 39 15.60 1.49 -4.94
CA GLU A 39 16.61 2.20 -4.15
C GLU A 39 16.06 2.64 -2.79
N TYR A 40 14.76 2.97 -2.74
CA TYR A 40 14.04 3.25 -1.51
C TYR A 40 13.11 2.10 -1.13
N ILE A 41 13.63 1.21 -0.29
CA ILE A 41 12.84 0.11 0.28
C ILE A 41 12.22 0.60 1.60
N LEU A 42 10.91 0.40 1.72
CA LEU A 42 10.15 0.56 2.95
C LEU A 42 9.90 -0.84 3.51
N ASP A 43 10.41 -1.07 4.71
CA ASP A 43 10.33 -2.34 5.40
C ASP A 43 9.67 -2.16 6.79
N ALA A 44 9.83 -3.13 7.68
CA ALA A 44 9.29 -3.09 9.03
C ALA A 44 9.76 -1.87 9.84
N GLU A 45 10.98 -1.37 9.61
CA GLU A 45 11.49 -0.15 10.25
C GLU A 45 10.73 1.11 9.80
N SER A 46 10.07 1.06 8.64
CA SER A 46 9.25 2.15 8.10
C SER A 46 7.79 2.09 8.56
N PHE A 47 7.43 1.16 9.45
CA PHE A 47 6.06 0.99 9.92
C PHE A 47 5.55 2.20 10.70
N GLN A 48 4.38 2.71 10.31
CA GLN A 48 3.72 3.84 10.98
C GLN A 48 2.40 3.46 11.65
N GLY A 49 1.71 2.43 11.15
CA GLY A 49 0.44 2.05 11.72
C GLY A 49 -0.25 0.91 10.99
N VAL A 50 -1.27 0.38 11.66
CA VAL A 50 -2.11 -0.69 11.15
C VAL A 50 -3.57 -0.37 11.42
N GLU A 51 -4.42 -0.62 10.44
CA GLU A 51 -5.87 -0.49 10.52
C GLU A 51 -6.54 -1.84 10.32
N PHE A 52 -7.65 -2.05 11.02
CA PHE A 52 -8.41 -3.29 10.98
C PHE A 52 -9.84 -2.98 10.56
N HIS A 53 -10.30 -3.62 9.49
CA HIS A 53 -11.65 -3.46 8.98
C HIS A 53 -12.37 -4.81 8.88
N VAL A 54 -13.45 -4.99 9.64
CA VAL A 54 -14.27 -6.19 9.57
C VAL A 54 -15.13 -6.11 8.30
N ILE A 55 -14.86 -6.99 7.34
CA ILE A 55 -15.56 -7.02 6.04
C ILE A 55 -16.91 -7.76 6.16
N GLY A 56 -17.02 -8.72 7.08
CA GLY A 56 -18.27 -9.46 7.30
C GLY A 56 -18.07 -10.81 7.97
N GLU A 57 -19.18 -11.49 8.28
CA GLU A 57 -19.16 -12.88 8.75
C GLU A 57 -18.71 -13.78 7.59
N ALA A 58 -17.80 -14.70 7.87
CA ALA A 58 -17.47 -15.77 6.94
C ALA A 58 -18.57 -16.83 7.08
N ASP A 59 -19.70 -16.61 6.41
CA ASP A 59 -20.68 -17.66 6.18
C ASP A 59 -19.96 -18.79 5.44
N GLY A 60 -20.01 -20.01 5.99
CA GLY A 60 -19.13 -21.12 5.66
C GLY A 60 -19.31 -21.76 4.28
N ASP A 61 -19.44 -20.98 3.22
CA ASP A 61 -19.46 -21.43 1.83
C ASP A 61 -18.33 -20.76 1.02
N SER A 62 -17.55 -21.60 0.36
CA SER A 62 -16.26 -21.28 -0.23
C SER A 62 -16.40 -20.33 -1.41
N GLY A 63 -15.68 -19.20 -1.37
CA GLY A 63 -15.64 -18.26 -2.47
C GLY A 63 -14.53 -17.24 -2.28
N ASP A 64 -13.29 -17.71 -2.37
CA ASP A 64 -12.10 -16.89 -2.62
C ASP A 64 -12.26 -16.15 -3.96
N LYS A 65 -13.05 -15.09 -4.01
CA LYS A 65 -13.08 -14.12 -5.12
C LYS A 65 -13.48 -12.75 -4.58
N ASP A 66 -12.78 -11.74 -5.10
CA ASP A 66 -13.07 -10.31 -4.95
C ASP A 66 -12.47 -9.57 -3.73
N LEU A 67 -11.17 -9.76 -3.48
CA LEU A 67 -10.33 -8.67 -2.92
C LEU A 67 -9.40 -8.05 -3.98
N SER A 68 -9.44 -8.53 -5.23
CA SER A 68 -8.58 -8.09 -6.33
C SER A 68 -9.00 -6.75 -6.96
N ARG A 69 -10.05 -6.06 -6.47
CA ARG A 69 -10.58 -4.83 -7.08
C ARG A 69 -10.04 -3.52 -6.51
N ILE A 70 -9.18 -3.56 -5.49
CA ILE A 70 -8.46 -2.35 -5.05
C ILE A 70 -7.22 -2.23 -5.94
N GLU A 71 -7.45 -1.99 -7.24
CA GLU A 71 -6.41 -1.48 -8.13
C GLU A 71 -6.17 -0.03 -7.73
N SER A 72 -5.12 0.19 -6.92
CA SER A 72 -4.48 1.49 -6.77
C SER A 72 -4.11 2.00 -8.16
N LYS A 73 -4.89 2.94 -8.69
CA LYS A 73 -4.55 3.74 -9.87
C LYS A 73 -3.30 4.56 -9.51
N GLY A 74 -2.13 3.96 -9.75
CA GLY A 74 -0.82 4.57 -9.55
C GLY A 74 0.08 4.25 -10.72
N GLY A 75 -0.34 4.63 -11.92
CA GLY A 75 0.41 4.41 -13.16
C GLY A 75 0.01 5.43 -14.21
N GLY A 76 0.41 6.68 -14.01
CA GLY A 76 0.47 7.65 -15.10
C GLY A 76 1.55 7.21 -16.07
N GLY A 77 1.12 6.63 -17.19
CA GLY A 77 1.92 6.46 -18.38
C GLY A 77 1.71 7.68 -19.26
N ASP A 78 2.79 8.41 -19.52
CA ASP A 78 2.91 9.30 -20.67
C ASP A 78 4.24 8.92 -21.34
N GLU A 79 4.12 8.28 -22.51
CA GLU A 79 5.15 8.25 -23.55
C GLU A 79 5.30 9.64 -24.17
#